data_AF-A0AAN8K1C0-F1
#
_entry.id   AF-A0AAN8K1C0-F1
#
_cell.length_a   1.000
_cell.length_b   1.000
_cell.length_c   1.000
_cell.angle_alpha   90.00
_cell.angle_beta   90.00
_cell.angle_gamma   90.00
#
_symmetry.space_group_name_H-M   'P 1'
#
loop_
_entity.id
_entity.type
_entity.pdbx_description
1 polymer ?
#
loop_
_entity_poly.entity_id
_entity_poly.type
_entity_poly.pdbx_seq_one_letter_code
_entity_poly.pdbx_strand_id
1 'polypeptide(L)'
;MASSSGNFTMPRKDLERIQFHYDYILDSVLNPDDLITTLFCKGVLDLDQKTHILNIETGKPRVKKLLDTLMTECGDCYQIFLEALREKRFGPIADTLGKI
;
A
#
# COMPACT_ATOMS: atom_id res chain seq x y z
N MET A 1 -3.02 19.61 -27.34
CA MET A 1 -2.81 18.28 -26.73
C MET A 1 -3.32 18.37 -25.30
N ALA A 2 -4.41 17.68 -24.99
CA ALA A 2 -5.02 17.74 -23.66
C ALA A 2 -4.11 17.05 -22.65
N SER A 3 -3.65 17.80 -21.65
CA SER A 3 -3.01 17.26 -20.46
C SER A 3 -4.05 16.47 -19.68
N SER A 4 -4.17 15.17 -19.96
CA SER A 4 -4.83 14.24 -19.05
C SER A 4 -3.90 14.02 -17.86
N SER A 5 -3.87 15.00 -16.95
CA SER A 5 -3.44 14.78 -15.58
C SER A 5 -4.50 13.88 -14.94
N GLY A 6 -4.39 12.58 -15.20
CA GLY A 6 -5.14 11.59 -14.44
C GLY A 6 -4.67 11.73 -13.00
N ASN A 7 -5.49 12.28 -12.13
CA ASN A 7 -5.32 12.09 -10.71
C ASN A 7 -5.47 10.58 -10.45
N PHE A 8 -4.37 9.84 -10.48
CA PHE A 8 -4.31 8.42 -10.10
C PHE A 8 -4.41 8.30 -8.58
N THR A 9 -5.38 8.97 -7.97
CA THR A 9 -5.63 8.94 -6.54
C THR A 9 -6.60 7.80 -6.27
N MET A 10 -6.29 7.00 -5.25
CA MET A 10 -7.12 5.85 -4.83
C MET A 10 -8.60 6.26 -4.65
N PRO A 11 -9.57 5.40 -5.02
CA PRO A 11 -10.98 5.66 -4.77
C PRO A 11 -11.22 6.03 -3.32
N ARG A 12 -12.04 7.06 -3.09
CA ARG A 12 -12.30 7.59 -1.74
C ARG A 12 -12.69 6.50 -0.75
N LYS A 13 -13.51 5.53 -1.19
CA LYS A 13 -13.93 4.38 -0.36
C LYS A 13 -12.77 3.49 0.07
N ASP A 14 -11.83 3.22 -0.82
CA ASP A 14 -10.68 2.37 -0.52
C ASP A 14 -9.66 3.10 0.35
N LEU A 15 -9.49 4.40 0.09
CA LEU A 15 -8.67 5.30 0.90
C LEU A 15 -9.24 5.40 2.33
N GLU A 16 -10.56 5.54 2.49
CA GLU A 16 -11.25 5.53 3.79
C GLU A 16 -11.06 4.20 4.52
N ARG A 17 -11.06 3.06 3.83
CA ARG A 17 -10.79 1.73 4.44
C ARG A 17 -9.37 1.62 4.97
N ILE A 18 -8.38 2.03 4.17
CA ILE A 18 -6.97 2.06 4.62
C ILE A 18 -6.84 2.97 5.83
N GLN A 19 -7.43 4.16 5.80
CA GLN A 19 -7.38 5.11 6.91
C GLN A 19 -8.06 4.56 8.17
N PHE A 20 -9.21 3.91 8.03
CA PHE A 20 -9.96 3.36 9.16
C PHE A 20 -9.18 2.25 9.86
N HIS A 21 -8.51 1.39 9.10
CA HIS A 21 -7.68 0.31 9.64
C HIS A 21 -6.19 0.68 9.74
N TYR A 22 -5.83 1.95 9.57
CA TYR A 22 -4.44 2.39 9.45
C TYR A 22 -3.61 2.01 10.66
N ASP A 23 -4.14 2.33 11.85
CA ASP A 23 -3.48 2.04 13.12
C ASP A 23 -3.29 0.54 13.33
N TYR A 24 -4.28 -0.27 12.96
CA TYR A 24 -4.22 -1.72 13.02
C TYR A 24 -3.17 -2.34 12.07
N ILE A 25 -3.01 -1.78 10.86
CA ILE A 25 -1.98 -2.22 9.91
C ILE A 25 -0.58 -1.85 10.42
N LEU A 26 -0.43 -0.67 11.02
CA LEU A 26 0.84 -0.21 11.60
C LEU A 26 1.22 -0.98 12.85
N ASP A 27 0.26 -1.36 13.68
CA ASP A 27 0.50 -2.13 14.89
C ASP A 27 0.69 -3.63 14.62
N SER A 28 0.16 -4.12 13.50
CA SER A 28 0.43 -5.48 13.04
C SER A 28 1.92 -5.71 12.79
N VAL A 29 2.38 -6.92 13.15
CA VAL A 29 3.72 -7.41 12.83
C VAL A 29 3.80 -7.73 11.32
N LEU A 30 3.76 -6.68 10.50
CA LEU A 30 3.92 -6.75 9.06
C LEU A 30 5.37 -6.46 8.69
N ASN A 31 5.94 -7.28 7.80
CA ASN A 31 7.23 -7.04 7.19
C ASN A 31 7.06 -6.17 5.94
N PRO A 32 7.37 -4.86 6.00
CA PRO A 32 7.22 -3.96 4.86
C PRO A 32 8.11 -4.36 3.68
N ASP A 33 9.34 -4.84 3.91
CA ASP A 33 10.30 -5.19 2.86
C ASP A 33 9.79 -6.23 1.86
N ASP A 34 9.13 -7.27 2.39
CA ASP A 34 8.53 -8.33 1.59
C ASP A 34 7.35 -7.80 0.77
N LEU A 35 6.54 -6.93 1.39
CA LEU A 35 5.39 -6.30 0.75
C LEU A 35 5.84 -5.33 -0.36
N ILE A 36 6.83 -4.48 -0.07
CA ILE A 36 7.44 -3.52 -1.01
C ILE A 36 7.98 -4.26 -2.22
N THR A 37 8.69 -5.37 -2.01
CA THR A 37 9.25 -6.17 -3.11
C THR A 37 8.15 -6.75 -3.98
N THR A 38 7.09 -7.30 -3.38
CA THR A 38 5.94 -7.79 -4.15
C THR A 38 5.22 -6.68 -4.91
N LEU A 39 4.98 -5.53 -4.29
CA LEU A 39 4.32 -4.39 -4.91
C LEU A 39 5.16 -3.84 -6.08
N PHE A 40 6.48 -3.74 -5.91
CA PHE A 40 7.41 -3.40 -6.99
C PHE A 40 7.34 -4.41 -8.13
N CYS A 41 7.37 -5.72 -7.85
CA CYS A 41 7.26 -6.75 -8.87
C CYS A 41 5.91 -6.72 -9.62
N LYS A 42 4.84 -6.27 -8.96
CA LYS A 42 3.52 -6.10 -9.59
C LYS A 42 3.35 -4.76 -10.31
N GLY A 43 4.39 -3.92 -10.36
CA GLY A 43 4.37 -2.62 -11.04
C GLY A 43 3.58 -1.54 -10.30
N VAL A 44 3.32 -1.73 -9.01
CA VAL A 44 2.65 -0.74 -8.14
C VAL A 44 3.61 0.35 -7.69
N LEU A 45 4.86 -0.03 -7.43
CA LEU A 45 5.91 0.89 -6.99
C LEU A 45 6.97 0.98 -8.08
N ASP A 46 7.42 2.20 -8.35
CA ASP A 46 8.61 2.46 -9.14
C ASP A 46 9.89 2.21 -8.33
N LEU A 47 11.02 2.09 -9.04
CA LEU A 47 12.32 1.89 -8.40
C LEU A 47 12.67 3.01 -7.41
N ASP A 48 12.32 4.25 -7.75
CA ASP A 48 12.56 5.42 -6.91
C ASP A 48 11.73 5.34 -5.62
N GLN A 49 10.42 5.09 -5.74
CA GLN A 49 9.52 4.91 -4.60
C GLN A 49 9.96 3.76 -3.70
N LYS A 50 10.30 2.61 -4.28
CA LYS A 50 10.85 1.46 -3.54
C LYS A 50 12.08 1.87 -2.74
N THR A 51 13.03 2.54 -3.39
CA THR A 51 14.28 2.97 -2.74
C THR A 51 14.00 3.96 -1.62
N HIS A 52 13.11 4.91 -1.85
CA HIS A 52 12.71 5.91 -0.86
C HIS A 52 12.06 5.27 0.37
N ILE A 53 11.14 4.32 0.19
CA ILE A 53 10.49 3.61 1.29
C ILE A 53 11.50 2.72 2.04
N LEU A 54 12.38 2.01 1.33
CA LEU A 54 13.43 1.18 1.94
C LEU A 54 14.49 1.99 2.69
N ASN A 55 14.61 3.30 2.41
CA ASN A 55 15.53 4.19 3.14
C ASN A 55 14.93 4.70 4.47
N ILE A 56 13.63 4.46 4.72
CA ILE A 56 12.97 4.83 5.98
C ILE A 56 13.24 3.76 7.03
N GLU A 57 13.32 4.15 8.30
CA GLU A 57 13.45 3.23 9.44
C GLU A 57 12.45 2.06 9.37
N THR A 58 12.91 0.86 9.71
CA THR A 58 12.10 -0.37 9.64
C THR A 58 10.91 -0.34 10.61
N GLY A 59 9.92 -1.22 10.39
CA GLY A 59 8.72 -1.29 11.23
C GLY A 59 7.66 -0.26 10.86
N LYS A 60 6.98 0.32 11.86
CA LYS A 60 5.82 1.22 11.67
C LYS A 60 6.08 2.39 10.70
N PRO A 61 7.18 3.16 10.79
CA PRO A 61 7.37 4.32 9.92
C PRO A 61 7.50 3.95 8.43
N ARG A 62 8.12 2.81 8.10
CA ARG A 62 8.21 2.32 6.72
C ARG A 62 6.85 1.88 6.17
N VAL A 63 6.06 1.18 6.97
CA VAL A 63 4.68 0.79 6.60
C VAL A 63 3.82 2.03 6.37
N LYS A 64 3.95 3.03 7.25
CA LYS A 64 3.26 4.31 7.12
C LYS A 64 3.58 4.97 5.77
N LYS A 65 4.86 5.03 5.39
CA LYS A 65 5.23 5.63 4.10
C LYS A 65 4.72 4.82 2.92
N LEU A 66 4.79 3.49 2.99
CA LEU A 66 4.26 2.62 1.96
C LEU A 66 2.77 2.90 1.70
N LEU A 67 1.96 2.96 2.75
CA LEU A 67 0.53 3.25 2.64
C LEU A 67 0.26 4.66 2.07
N ASP A 68 1.00 5.66 2.54
CA ASP A 68 0.93 7.04 2.06
C ASP A 68 1.21 7.14 0.55
N THR A 69 2.26 6.45 0.07
CA THR A 69 2.59 6.36 -1.36
C THR A 69 1.47 5.68 -2.15
N LEU A 70 0.94 4.56 -1.65
CA LEU A 70 -0.16 3.85 -2.32
C LEU A 70 -1.43 4.70 -2.44
N MET A 71 -1.79 5.43 -1.38
CA MET A 71 -2.99 6.27 -1.34
C MET A 71 -2.88 7.48 -2.28
N THR A 72 -1.68 8.04 -2.42
CA THR A 72 -1.45 9.30 -3.15
C THR A 72 -1.20 9.07 -4.63
N GLU A 73 -0.44 8.02 -4.97
CA GLU A 73 0.11 7.84 -6.31
C GLU A 73 -0.49 6.66 -7.07
N CYS A 74 -1.42 5.91 -6.47
CA CYS A 74 -2.06 4.82 -7.19
C CYS A 74 -3.57 4.63 -6.96
N GLY A 75 -4.32 4.81 -8.05
CA GLY A 75 -5.77 4.59 -8.15
C GLY A 75 -6.19 3.16 -7.90
N ASP A 76 -5.62 2.21 -8.66
CA ASP A 76 -6.07 0.81 -8.67
C ASP A 76 -5.19 -0.15 -7.84
N CYS A 77 -4.21 0.39 -7.11
CA CYS A 77 -3.27 -0.45 -6.36
C CYS A 77 -3.85 -1.04 -5.08
N TYR A 78 -5.06 -0.64 -4.67
CA TYR A 78 -5.70 -1.19 -3.47
C TYR A 78 -5.93 -2.71 -3.59
N GLN A 79 -6.45 -3.17 -4.73
CA GLN A 79 -6.65 -4.60 -4.98
C GLN A 79 -5.33 -5.36 -4.98
N ILE A 80 -4.30 -4.77 -5.61
CA ILE A 80 -2.96 -5.36 -5.68
C ILE A 80 -2.32 -5.42 -4.29
N PHE A 81 -2.53 -4.39 -3.46
CA PHE A 81 -2.09 -4.35 -2.08
C PHE A 81 -2.78 -5.43 -1.22
N LEU A 82 -4.10 -5.61 -1.38
CA LEU A 82 -4.82 -6.70 -0.72
C LEU A 82 -4.30 -8.07 -1.15
N GLU A 83 -4.03 -8.25 -2.44
CA GLU A 83 -3.45 -9.49 -2.97
C GLU A 83 -2.06 -9.74 -2.37
N ALA A 84 -1.19 -8.72 -2.35
CA ALA A 84 0.13 -8.81 -1.75
C ALA A 84 0.05 -9.19 -0.25
N LEU A 85 -0.88 -8.60 0.49
CA LEU A 85 -1.11 -8.97 1.89
C LEU A 85 -1.53 -10.44 2.03
N ARG A 86 -2.42 -10.94 1.17
CA ARG A 86 -2.83 -12.36 1.16
C ARG A 86 -1.66 -13.29 0.82
N GLU A 87 -0.85 -12.95 -0.18
CA GLU A 87 0.32 -13.73 -0.58
C GLU A 87 1.35 -13.84 0.56
N LYS A 88 1.57 -12.76 1.30
CA LYS A 88 2.51 -12.73 2.43
C LYS A 88 1.97 -13.29 3.74
N ARG A 89 0.83 -13.99 3.69
CA ARG A 89 0.12 -14.54 4.87
C ARG A 89 -0.35 -13.48 5.87
N PHE A 90 -0.46 -12.22 5.47
CA PHE A 90 -1.19 -11.19 6.20
C PHE A 90 -2.70 -11.27 5.91
N GLY A 91 -3.21 -12.51 5.83
CA GLY A 91 -4.61 -12.83 5.61
C GLY A 91 -5.58 -12.07 6.52
N PRO A 92 -5.37 -11.95 7.85
CA PRO A 92 -6.29 -11.22 8.71
C PRO A 92 -6.38 -9.72 8.38
N ILE A 93 -5.26 -9.10 7.98
CA ILE A 93 -5.25 -7.69 7.57
C ILE A 93 -5.98 -7.52 6.24
N ALA A 94 -5.69 -8.39 5.27
CA ALA A 94 -6.34 -8.37 3.96
C ALA A 94 -7.84 -8.70 4.04
N ASP A 95 -8.25 -9.57 4.97
CA ASP A 95 -9.65 -9.91 5.23
C ASP A 95 -10.38 -8.76 5.91
N THR A 96 -9.72 -8.10 6.88
CA THR A 96 -10.27 -6.91 7.56
C THR A 96 -10.50 -5.77 6.57
N LEU A 97 -9.52 -5.50 5.71
CA LEU A 97 -9.62 -4.47 4.68
C LEU A 97 -10.60 -4.87 3.56
N GLY A 98 -10.67 -6.17 3.24
CA GLY A 98 -11.47 -6.71 2.14
C GLY A 98 -12.93 -7.05 2.50
N LYS A 99 -13.32 -7.00 3.78
CA LYS A 99 -14.71 -7.23 4.22
C LYS A 99 -15.62 -6.10 3.73
N ILE A 100 -16.59 -6.48 2.90
CA ILE A 100 -17.62 -5.63 2.27
C ILE A 100 -18.92 -5.82 3.03
#